data_AF-A0A9N9MTP5-F1
#
_entry.id   AF-A0A9N9MTP5-F1
#
_cell.length_a   1.000
_cell.length_b   1.000
_cell.length_c   1.000
_cell.angle_alpha   90.00
_cell.angle_beta   90.00
_cell.angle_gamma   90.00
#
_symmetry.space_group_name_H-M   'P 1'
#
loop_
_entity.id
_entity.type
_entity.pdbx_description
1 polymer ?
#
loop_
_entity_poly.entity_id
_entity_poly.type
_entity_poly.pdbx_seq_one_letter_code
_entity_poly.pdbx_strand_id
1 'polypeptide(L)'
;MEIRDVEFMKPTHLTQPELNYELRIRGVVAARLDASAKRKMLRRRMDADRNRDVLYVDPDYDFQNEKEIITETLEILEGLIAEFEGPQTDSSFQRIRSRLIYISNRICRLTIPVVDVDAEVTHAKQDFYAKYLELEANLFEKAENHQQQNGLLNQTLNKTVIPNTPPIITPVKTEIEIIAQKRSNWLAWAGLGLMSVQFGILARLTWWEYSWDIMEPVTYFVTYGTAMAAYAYFVLTKEEYVLNDVRNRQHLIMMHKKAKKTGVDLTKYNQLKAEIYKRENTLKKLRNPLKLHLPKNVTVSNIASDGQPDNNTIEPVPEVKTPSEEKVMGNEAKPTQEKIIKESDVKQ
;
A
#
# COMPACT_ATOMS: atom_id res chain seq x y z
N MET A 1 -6.30 31.29 -32.74
CA MET A 1 -6.82 30.38 -31.71
C MET A 1 -5.60 29.79 -31.03
N GLU A 2 -5.02 30.58 -30.13
CA GLU A 2 -3.76 30.29 -29.46
C GLU A 2 -4.07 29.63 -28.11
N ILE A 3 -3.17 28.77 -27.64
CA ILE A 3 -3.15 28.11 -26.33
C ILE A 3 -4.05 26.87 -26.21
N ARG A 4 -3.51 25.72 -26.61
CA ARG A 4 -3.44 24.58 -25.70
C ARG A 4 -1.97 24.26 -25.56
N ASP A 5 -1.47 24.09 -24.35
CA ASP A 5 -0.30 23.24 -24.13
C ASP A 5 -0.60 21.92 -24.83
N VAL A 6 -0.09 21.73 -26.06
CA VAL A 6 -0.35 20.53 -26.84
C VAL A 6 0.48 19.45 -26.16
N GLU A 7 -0.09 18.87 -25.12
CA GLU A 7 0.49 17.75 -24.42
C GLU A 7 0.51 16.59 -25.42
N PHE A 8 1.66 16.42 -26.08
CA PHE A 8 1.79 15.52 -27.21
C PHE A 8 1.63 14.06 -26.77
N MET A 9 1.07 13.27 -27.68
CA MET A 9 1.07 11.81 -27.57
C MET A 9 2.48 11.30 -27.24
N LYS A 10 2.64 10.58 -26.13
CA LYS A 10 3.94 9.99 -25.77
C LYS A 10 4.04 8.59 -26.38
N PRO A 11 5.06 8.29 -27.22
CA PRO A 11 5.25 6.96 -27.81
C PRO A 11 5.35 5.83 -26.79
N THR A 12 5.78 6.12 -25.56
CA THR A 12 5.88 5.15 -24.46
C THR A 12 4.55 4.51 -24.08
N HIS A 13 3.44 5.20 -24.32
CA HIS A 13 2.11 4.78 -23.89
C HIS A 13 1.33 4.00 -24.96
N LEU A 14 1.85 3.97 -26.19
CA LEU A 14 1.22 3.31 -27.33
C LEU A 14 1.49 1.81 -27.34
N THR A 15 0.53 1.07 -27.91
CA THR A 15 0.63 -0.37 -28.18
C THR A 15 1.50 -0.63 -29.43
N GLN A 16 1.93 -1.87 -29.63
CA GLN A 16 2.71 -2.23 -30.82
C GLN A 16 2.01 -1.94 -32.16
N PRO A 17 0.71 -2.25 -32.36
CA PRO A 17 0.04 -1.92 -33.62
C PRO A 17 -0.05 -0.41 -33.86
N GLU A 18 -0.33 0.37 -32.82
CA GLU A 18 -0.38 1.84 -32.89
C GLU A 18 0.99 2.42 -33.28
N LEU A 19 2.08 1.91 -32.70
CA LEU A 19 3.45 2.29 -33.05
C LEU A 19 3.80 1.94 -34.50
N ASN A 20 3.38 0.77 -34.98
CA ASN A 20 3.63 0.35 -36.36
C ASN A 20 2.91 1.28 -37.34
N TYR A 21 1.66 1.65 -37.05
CA TYR A 21 0.88 2.57 -37.86
C TYR A 21 1.55 3.97 -37.94
N GLU A 22 1.90 4.56 -36.79
CA GLU A 22 2.54 5.89 -36.77
C GLU A 22 3.92 5.89 -37.48
N LEU A 23 4.66 4.79 -37.45
CA LEU A 23 5.91 4.67 -38.20
C LEU A 23 5.65 4.48 -39.71
N ARG A 24 4.64 3.69 -40.08
CA ARG A 24 4.24 3.43 -41.47
C ARG A 24 3.88 4.72 -42.19
N ILE A 25 2.98 5.54 -41.61
CA ILE A 25 2.56 6.81 -42.22
C ILE A 25 3.73 7.80 -42.38
N ARG A 26 4.81 7.65 -41.60
CA ARG A 26 6.04 8.46 -41.71
C ARG A 26 7.11 7.85 -42.62
N GLY A 27 6.77 6.79 -43.36
CA GLY A 27 7.64 6.11 -44.31
C GLY A 27 8.70 5.20 -43.67
N VAL A 28 8.50 4.79 -42.41
CA VAL A 28 9.44 3.93 -41.68
C VAL A 28 8.85 2.53 -41.52
N VAL A 29 9.40 1.56 -42.27
CA VAL A 29 9.01 0.15 -42.14
C VAL A 29 9.78 -0.49 -40.99
N ALA A 30 9.15 -0.59 -39.81
CA ALA A 30 9.78 -1.12 -38.60
C ALA A 30 9.28 -2.51 -38.17
N ALA A 31 8.72 -3.31 -39.07
CA ALA A 31 8.03 -4.57 -38.74
C ALA A 31 8.85 -5.54 -37.87
N ARG A 32 10.18 -5.63 -38.08
CA ARG A 32 11.09 -6.55 -37.38
C ARG A 32 11.71 -5.99 -36.09
N LEU A 33 11.47 -4.72 -35.75
CA LEU A 33 12.09 -4.08 -34.60
C LEU A 33 11.29 -4.31 -33.31
N ASP A 34 12.00 -4.29 -32.19
CA ASP A 34 11.41 -4.36 -30.86
C ASP A 34 10.61 -3.08 -30.52
N ALA A 35 9.69 -3.19 -29.55
CA ALA A 35 8.85 -2.07 -29.15
C ALA A 35 9.65 -0.87 -28.61
N SER A 36 10.82 -1.12 -27.99
CA SER A 36 11.66 -0.04 -27.44
C SER A 36 12.32 0.77 -28.56
N ALA A 37 12.89 0.11 -29.57
CA ALA A 37 13.45 0.81 -30.72
C ALA A 37 12.36 1.58 -31.49
N LYS A 38 11.18 0.98 -31.71
CA LYS A 38 10.04 1.65 -32.37
C LYS A 38 9.67 2.96 -31.66
N ARG A 39 9.58 2.94 -30.32
CA ARG A 39 9.29 4.14 -29.50
C ARG A 39 10.36 5.21 -29.65
N LYS A 40 11.65 4.80 -29.63
CA LYS A 40 12.78 5.72 -29.78
C LYS A 40 12.81 6.37 -31.15
N MET A 41 12.52 5.60 -32.21
CA MET A 41 12.42 6.09 -33.59
C MET A 41 11.23 7.04 -33.76
N LEU A 42 10.06 6.65 -33.27
CA LEU A 42 8.86 7.48 -33.36
C LEU A 42 9.04 8.80 -32.64
N ARG A 43 9.61 8.78 -31.42
CA ARG A 43 9.92 10.00 -30.67
C ARG A 43 10.80 10.96 -31.48
N ARG A 44 11.93 10.45 -32.00
CA ARG A 44 12.85 11.22 -32.85
C ARG A 44 12.15 11.82 -34.07
N ARG A 45 11.23 11.08 -34.68
CA ARG A 45 10.50 11.54 -35.87
C ARG A 45 9.45 12.59 -35.51
N MET A 46 8.67 12.38 -34.46
CA MET A 46 7.72 13.36 -33.94
C MET A 46 8.40 14.67 -33.53
N ASP A 47 9.59 14.59 -32.90
CA ASP A 47 10.38 15.78 -32.55
C ASP A 47 10.83 16.56 -33.81
N ALA A 48 11.16 15.86 -34.90
CA ALA A 48 11.52 16.47 -36.18
C ALA A 48 10.32 17.06 -36.94
N ASP A 49 9.13 16.48 -36.74
CA ASP A 49 7.87 16.92 -37.33
C ASP A 49 7.26 18.11 -36.55
N ARG A 50 7.74 18.39 -35.33
CA ARG A 50 7.20 19.42 -34.42
C ARG A 50 7.05 20.81 -35.03
N ASN A 51 7.91 21.16 -35.98
CA ASN A 51 7.93 22.47 -36.65
C ASN A 51 7.52 22.40 -38.13
N ARG A 52 7.08 21.24 -38.61
CA ARG A 52 6.67 21.06 -40.00
C ARG A 52 5.18 20.75 -40.04
N ASP A 53 4.42 21.53 -40.80
CA ASP A 53 3.01 21.27 -41.05
C ASP A 53 2.88 20.15 -42.11
N VAL A 54 3.18 18.92 -41.68
CA VAL A 54 3.17 17.73 -42.56
C VAL A 54 1.93 16.90 -42.24
N LEU A 55 1.00 16.87 -43.19
CA LEU A 55 -0.09 15.92 -43.18
C LEU A 55 0.42 14.60 -43.77
N TYR A 56 0.54 13.56 -42.95
CA TYR A 56 0.85 12.23 -43.46
C TYR A 56 -0.43 11.50 -43.82
N VAL A 57 -0.45 10.96 -45.04
CA VAL A 57 -1.50 10.10 -45.58
C VAL A 57 -1.00 8.67 -45.54
N ASP A 58 -1.85 7.72 -45.17
CA ASP A 58 -1.50 6.30 -45.22
C ASP A 58 -1.38 5.84 -46.69
N PRO A 59 -0.23 5.29 -47.12
CA PRO A 59 -0.09 4.76 -48.48
C PRO A 59 -1.05 3.62 -48.80
N ASP A 60 -1.46 2.85 -47.80
CA ASP A 60 -2.34 1.68 -47.92
C ASP A 60 -3.75 1.97 -47.38
N TYR A 61 -4.25 3.20 -47.58
CA TYR A 61 -5.52 3.63 -47.01
C TYR A 61 -6.70 2.80 -47.51
N ASP A 62 -7.44 2.21 -46.57
CA ASP A 62 -8.74 1.59 -46.78
C ASP A 62 -9.70 2.09 -45.70
N PHE A 63 -10.80 2.74 -46.11
CA PHE A 63 -11.76 3.34 -45.21
C PHE A 63 -12.44 2.31 -44.30
N GLN A 64 -12.77 1.12 -44.80
CA GLN A 64 -13.48 0.12 -43.99
C GLN A 64 -12.57 -0.46 -42.91
N ASN A 65 -11.32 -0.76 -43.27
CA ASN A 65 -10.30 -1.20 -42.32
C ASN A 65 -9.97 -0.12 -41.29
N GLU A 66 -9.85 1.15 -41.70
CA GLU A 66 -9.64 2.27 -40.77
C GLU A 66 -10.82 2.45 -39.81
N LYS A 67 -12.05 2.32 -40.31
CA LYS A 67 -13.28 2.36 -39.51
C LYS A 67 -13.27 1.27 -38.43
N GLU A 68 -12.97 0.04 -38.80
CA GLU A 68 -12.90 -1.13 -37.90
C GLU A 68 -11.85 -0.92 -36.80
N ILE A 69 -10.64 -0.48 -37.16
CA ILE A 69 -9.56 -0.28 -36.18
C ILE A 69 -9.89 0.89 -35.24
N ILE A 70 -10.50 1.97 -35.74
CA ILE A 70 -10.93 3.08 -34.89
C ILE A 70 -12.02 2.62 -33.92
N THR A 71 -13.01 1.84 -34.37
CA THR A 71 -14.04 1.29 -33.47
C THR A 71 -13.46 0.39 -32.40
N GLU A 72 -12.59 -0.56 -32.76
CA GLU A 72 -11.96 -1.48 -31.80
C GLU A 72 -11.13 -0.71 -30.76
N THR A 73 -10.35 0.28 -31.21
CA THR A 73 -9.53 1.07 -30.30
C THR A 73 -10.36 1.96 -29.38
N LEU A 74 -11.50 2.50 -29.83
CA LEU A 74 -12.44 3.24 -28.99
C LEU A 74 -13.08 2.36 -27.92
N GLU A 75 -13.50 1.14 -28.26
CA GLU A 75 -14.07 0.18 -27.29
C GLU A 75 -13.06 -0.22 -26.21
N ILE A 76 -11.80 -0.48 -26.61
CA ILE A 76 -10.72 -0.76 -25.66
C ILE A 76 -10.49 0.43 -24.73
N LEU A 77 -10.51 1.66 -25.24
CA LEU A 77 -10.35 2.85 -24.40
C LEU A 77 -11.55 3.07 -23.47
N GLU A 78 -12.77 2.79 -23.92
CA GLU A 78 -13.96 2.84 -23.09
C GLU A 78 -13.85 1.88 -21.90
N GLY A 79 -13.41 0.64 -22.14
CA GLY A 79 -13.13 -0.33 -21.06
C GLY A 79 -12.05 0.16 -20.08
N LEU A 80 -10.94 0.71 -20.61
CA LEU A 80 -9.87 1.24 -19.76
C LEU A 80 -10.31 2.47 -18.95
N ILE A 81 -11.18 3.32 -19.51
CA ILE A 81 -11.76 4.47 -18.80
C ILE A 81 -12.77 3.99 -17.76
N ALA A 82 -13.52 2.92 -18.03
CA ALA A 82 -14.45 2.31 -17.08
C ALA A 82 -13.73 1.80 -15.83
N GLU A 83 -12.57 1.15 -16.00
CA GLU A 83 -11.75 0.61 -14.90
C GLU A 83 -10.84 1.66 -14.23
N PHE A 84 -10.63 2.81 -14.87
CA PHE A 84 -9.72 3.81 -14.34
C PHE A 84 -10.25 4.48 -13.07
N GLU A 85 -9.48 4.36 -11.99
CA GLU A 85 -9.67 5.06 -10.72
C GLU A 85 -8.33 5.63 -10.26
N GLY A 86 -8.13 6.93 -10.47
CA GLY A 86 -6.87 7.56 -10.09
C GLY A 86 -6.82 9.05 -10.37
N PRO A 87 -5.80 9.76 -9.85
CA PRO A 87 -5.56 11.16 -10.17
C PRO A 87 -4.98 11.31 -11.59
N GLN A 88 -5.04 12.53 -12.12
CA GLN A 88 -4.44 12.86 -13.44
C GLN A 88 -2.92 12.63 -13.50
N THR A 89 -2.25 12.57 -12.35
CA THR A 89 -0.81 12.29 -12.26
C THR A 89 -0.47 10.82 -12.48
N ASP A 90 -1.45 9.92 -12.46
CA ASP A 90 -1.20 8.49 -12.60
C ASP A 90 -0.70 8.13 -14.01
N SER A 91 0.20 7.16 -14.05
CA SER A 91 0.74 6.58 -15.28
C SER A 91 -0.36 5.98 -16.17
N SER A 92 -1.42 5.44 -15.57
CA SER A 92 -2.58 4.88 -16.27
C SER A 92 -3.39 5.98 -16.98
N PHE A 93 -3.65 7.10 -16.30
CA PHE A 93 -4.28 8.30 -16.88
C PHE A 93 -3.49 8.83 -18.07
N GLN A 94 -2.18 9.04 -17.89
CA GLN A 94 -1.31 9.53 -18.97
C GLN A 94 -1.27 8.57 -20.16
N ARG A 95 -1.38 7.26 -19.90
CA ARG A 95 -1.43 6.23 -20.93
C ARG A 95 -2.73 6.30 -21.73
N ILE A 96 -3.88 6.33 -21.06
CA ILE A 96 -5.20 6.44 -21.70
C ILE A 96 -5.27 7.74 -22.51
N ARG A 97 -4.87 8.87 -21.91
CA ARG A 97 -4.86 10.17 -22.57
C ARG A 97 -3.98 10.19 -23.83
N SER A 98 -2.79 9.60 -23.78
CA SER A 98 -1.91 9.52 -24.97
C SER A 98 -2.54 8.68 -26.09
N ARG A 99 -3.27 7.61 -25.75
CA ARG A 99 -3.98 6.78 -26.73
C ARG A 99 -5.23 7.48 -27.29
N LEU A 100 -5.95 8.25 -26.47
CA LEU A 100 -7.04 9.13 -26.94
C LEU A 100 -6.51 10.13 -27.99
N ILE A 101 -5.38 10.80 -27.71
CA ILE A 101 -4.75 11.72 -28.67
C ILE A 101 -4.30 11.00 -29.95
N TYR A 102 -3.89 9.73 -29.85
CA TYR A 102 -3.60 8.91 -31.02
C TYR A 102 -4.83 8.70 -31.90
N ILE A 103 -5.96 8.31 -31.30
CA ILE A 103 -7.20 8.12 -32.04
C ILE A 103 -7.69 9.44 -32.64
N SER A 104 -7.63 10.56 -31.91
CA SER A 104 -8.03 11.87 -32.45
C SER A 104 -7.20 12.25 -33.67
N ASN A 105 -5.88 12.03 -33.61
CA ASN A 105 -4.98 12.28 -34.74
C ASN A 105 -5.28 11.37 -35.93
N ARG A 106 -5.71 10.12 -35.68
CA ARG A 106 -6.10 9.17 -36.72
C ARG A 106 -7.42 9.56 -37.38
N ILE A 107 -8.44 9.92 -36.60
CA ILE A 107 -9.73 10.44 -37.09
C ILE A 107 -9.53 11.69 -37.96
N CYS A 108 -8.67 12.61 -37.54
CA CYS A 108 -8.37 13.82 -38.32
C CYS A 108 -7.79 13.51 -39.70
N ARG A 109 -7.01 12.43 -39.83
CA ARG A 109 -6.33 12.00 -41.07
C ARG A 109 -7.22 11.19 -42.03
N LEU A 110 -8.43 10.80 -41.63
CA LEU A 110 -9.39 10.16 -42.54
C LEU A 110 -9.58 11.07 -43.76
N THR A 111 -9.21 10.55 -44.93
CA THR A 111 -9.24 11.27 -46.20
C THR A 111 -10.69 11.39 -46.65
N ILE A 112 -11.12 12.64 -46.87
CA ILE A 112 -12.41 12.93 -47.49
C ILE A 112 -12.14 12.98 -49.00
N PRO A 113 -12.68 12.04 -49.81
CA PRO A 113 -12.49 12.09 -51.26
C PRO A 113 -13.04 13.41 -51.81
N VAL A 114 -12.27 14.07 -52.68
CA VAL A 114 -12.57 15.40 -53.23
C VAL A 114 -13.60 15.34 -54.38
N VAL A 115 -13.85 14.15 -54.93
CA VAL A 115 -14.61 13.97 -56.17
C VAL A 115 -16.10 13.69 -55.92
N ASP A 116 -16.44 13.07 -54.80
CA ASP A 116 -17.79 13.00 -54.25
C ASP A 116 -17.65 13.15 -52.73
N VAL A 117 -18.34 14.12 -52.14
CA VAL A 117 -18.44 14.20 -50.68
C VAL A 117 -19.33 13.04 -50.27
N ASP A 118 -18.75 11.84 -50.14
CA ASP A 118 -19.42 10.69 -49.59
C ASP A 118 -19.88 11.09 -48.19
N ALA A 119 -21.19 11.38 -48.07
CA ALA A 119 -21.80 11.82 -46.83
C ALA A 119 -21.48 10.83 -45.70
N GLU A 120 -21.34 9.55 -46.04
CA GLU A 120 -20.94 8.47 -45.15
C GLU A 120 -19.59 8.70 -44.45
N VAL A 121 -18.54 9.14 -45.18
CA VAL A 121 -17.21 9.38 -44.59
C VAL A 121 -17.23 10.58 -43.65
N THR A 122 -17.98 11.62 -44.04
CA THR A 122 -18.13 12.84 -43.23
C THR A 122 -18.91 12.56 -41.94
N HIS A 123 -20.02 11.83 -42.03
CA HIS A 123 -20.82 11.42 -40.87
C HIS A 123 -20.01 10.51 -39.95
N ALA A 124 -19.34 9.47 -40.49
CA ALA A 124 -18.50 8.59 -39.69
C ALA A 124 -17.40 9.35 -38.94
N LYS A 125 -16.74 10.32 -39.60
CA LYS A 125 -15.73 11.17 -38.97
C LYS A 125 -16.30 12.01 -37.82
N GLN A 126 -17.49 12.57 -38.00
CA GLN A 126 -18.19 13.32 -36.97
C GLN A 126 -18.59 12.44 -35.78
N ASP A 127 -19.11 11.23 -36.06
CA ASP A 127 -19.50 10.27 -35.02
C ASP A 127 -18.31 9.80 -34.19
N PHE A 128 -17.18 9.49 -34.84
CA PHE A 128 -15.95 9.14 -34.14
C PHE A 128 -15.40 10.28 -33.29
N TYR A 129 -15.46 11.51 -33.81
CA TYR A 129 -15.03 12.68 -33.05
C TYR A 129 -15.92 12.95 -31.85
N ALA A 130 -17.24 12.77 -31.99
CA ALA A 130 -18.19 12.86 -30.88
C ALA A 130 -17.90 11.82 -29.80
N LYS A 131 -17.65 10.55 -30.18
CA LYS A 131 -17.31 9.49 -29.23
C LYS A 131 -15.97 9.74 -28.53
N TYR A 132 -14.96 10.23 -29.26
CA TYR A 132 -13.69 10.66 -28.67
C TYR A 132 -13.89 11.74 -27.60
N LEU A 133 -14.70 12.78 -27.89
CA LEU A 133 -14.97 13.86 -26.93
C LEU A 133 -15.70 13.37 -25.68
N GLU A 134 -16.67 12.45 -25.85
CA GLU A 134 -17.36 11.80 -24.74
C GLU A 134 -16.37 11.05 -23.83
N LEU A 135 -15.50 10.23 -24.42
CA LEU A 135 -14.50 9.46 -23.66
C LEU A 135 -13.47 10.37 -22.97
N GLU A 136 -13.02 11.43 -23.64
CA GLU A 136 -12.12 12.42 -23.04
C GLU A 136 -12.79 13.10 -21.83
N ALA A 137 -14.03 13.56 -21.97
CA ALA A 137 -14.78 14.18 -20.89
C ALA A 137 -14.96 13.22 -19.69
N ASN A 138 -15.36 11.97 -19.95
CA ASN A 138 -15.55 10.95 -18.93
C ASN A 138 -14.25 10.64 -18.16
N LEU A 139 -13.11 10.59 -18.86
CA LEU A 139 -11.80 10.37 -18.24
C LEU A 139 -11.44 11.52 -17.28
N PHE A 140 -11.64 12.76 -17.71
CA PHE A 140 -11.36 13.93 -16.86
C PHE A 140 -12.31 14.03 -15.67
N GLU A 141 -13.61 13.79 -15.87
CA GLU A 141 -14.61 13.80 -14.80
C GLU A 141 -14.26 12.77 -13.72
N LYS A 142 -13.90 11.53 -14.11
CA LYS A 142 -13.46 10.51 -13.15
C LYS A 142 -12.21 10.90 -12.37
N ALA A 143 -11.21 11.45 -13.05
CA ALA A 143 -9.98 11.88 -12.41
C ALA A 143 -10.23 13.03 -11.41
N GLU A 144 -11.10 13.97 -11.76
CA GLU A 144 -11.48 15.09 -10.91
C GLU A 144 -12.29 14.62 -9.70
N ASN A 145 -13.29 13.75 -9.89
CA ASN A 145 -14.07 13.17 -8.80
C ASN A 145 -13.18 12.46 -7.78
N HIS A 146 -12.21 11.67 -8.26
CA HIS A 146 -11.24 10.99 -7.39
C HIS A 146 -10.36 11.98 -6.62
N GLN A 147 -9.90 13.07 -7.26
CA GLN A 147 -9.11 14.10 -6.60
C GLN A 147 -9.92 14.87 -5.56
N GLN A 148 -11.16 15.26 -5.90
CA GLN A 148 -12.06 15.95 -4.98
C GLN A 148 -12.37 15.06 -3.77
N GLN A 149 -12.77 13.80 -3.99
CA GLN A 149 -13.03 12.84 -2.90
C GLN A 149 -11.84 12.72 -1.95
N ASN A 150 -10.63 12.55 -2.48
CA ASN A 150 -9.42 12.49 -1.65
C ASN A 150 -9.13 13.82 -0.94
N GLY A 151 -9.39 14.96 -1.57
CA GLY A 151 -9.27 16.28 -0.95
C GLY A 151 -10.23 16.47 0.23
N LEU A 152 -11.51 16.14 0.06
CA LEU A 152 -12.51 16.20 1.11
C LEU A 152 -12.18 15.24 2.27
N LEU A 153 -11.71 14.03 1.95
CA LEU A 153 -11.29 13.05 2.95
C LEU A 153 -10.08 13.55 3.76
N ASN A 154 -9.05 14.07 3.10
CA ASN A 154 -7.87 14.63 3.77
C ASN A 154 -8.22 15.86 4.62
N GLN A 155 -9.12 16.72 4.13
CA GLN A 155 -9.63 17.84 4.91
C GLN A 155 -10.39 17.36 6.15
N THR A 156 -11.24 16.34 6.01
CA THR A 156 -11.98 15.75 7.12
C THR A 156 -11.04 15.09 8.13
N LEU A 157 -10.03 14.35 7.68
CA LEU A 157 -8.97 13.79 8.51
C LEU A 157 -8.23 14.87 9.31
N ASN A 158 -7.80 15.93 8.63
CA ASN A 158 -7.06 17.01 9.26
C ASN A 158 -7.92 17.79 10.27
N LYS A 159 -9.23 17.93 10.01
CA LYS A 159 -10.17 18.60 10.91
C LYS A 159 -10.62 17.73 12.10
N THR A 160 -10.72 16.41 11.93
CA THR A 160 -11.40 15.54 12.91
C THR A 160 -10.51 14.51 13.59
N VAL A 161 -9.37 14.12 13.00
CA VAL A 161 -8.49 13.08 13.55
C VAL A 161 -7.23 13.70 14.15
N ILE A 162 -6.60 14.64 13.45
CA ILE A 162 -5.36 15.29 13.94
C ILE A 162 -5.59 16.07 15.25
N PRO A 163 -6.58 16.99 15.37
CA PRO A 163 -6.77 17.76 16.60
C PRO A 163 -7.37 16.92 17.75
N ASN A 164 -8.10 15.86 17.42
CA ASN A 164 -8.67 14.94 18.40
C ASN A 164 -7.71 13.83 18.80
N THR A 165 -6.53 13.73 18.19
CA THR A 165 -5.47 12.88 18.74
C THR A 165 -4.85 13.66 19.89
N PRO A 166 -5.04 13.27 21.17
CA PRO A 166 -4.53 14.06 22.27
C PRO A 166 -3.01 14.20 22.12
N PRO A 167 -2.45 15.40 22.38
CA PRO A 167 -1.02 15.70 22.18
C PRO A 167 -0.08 14.86 23.05
N ILE A 168 -0.63 13.98 23.88
CA ILE A 168 0.07 13.04 24.75
C ILE A 168 0.33 11.70 24.04
N ILE A 169 -0.48 11.31 23.04
CA ILE A 169 -0.31 10.03 22.33
C ILE A 169 0.91 10.05 21.43
N THR A 170 1.12 11.16 20.73
CA THR A 170 2.25 11.33 19.82
C THR A 170 3.60 11.26 20.54
N PRO A 171 3.86 11.99 21.65
CA PRO A 171 5.15 11.90 22.34
C PRO A 171 5.35 10.55 23.04
N VAL A 172 4.29 9.92 23.56
CA VAL A 172 4.42 8.61 24.22
C VAL A 172 4.74 7.52 23.20
N LYS A 173 4.11 7.54 22.01
CA LYS A 173 4.42 6.59 20.93
C LYS A 173 5.86 6.78 20.44
N THR A 174 6.28 8.01 20.18
CA THR A 174 7.65 8.29 19.71
C THR A 174 8.69 7.95 20.78
N GLU A 175 8.42 8.20 22.06
CA GLU A 175 9.31 7.81 23.17
C GLU A 175 9.51 6.29 23.23
N ILE A 176 8.42 5.52 23.10
CA ILE A 176 8.49 4.05 23.11
C ILE A 176 9.25 3.52 21.89
N GLU A 177 9.01 4.08 20.71
CA GLU A 177 9.72 3.73 19.48
C GLU A 177 11.22 4.05 19.57
N ILE A 178 11.58 5.21 20.11
CA ILE A 178 12.98 5.59 20.34
C ILE A 178 13.67 4.65 21.34
N ILE A 179 12.98 4.26 22.42
CA ILE A 179 13.53 3.32 23.41
C ILE A 179 13.73 1.93 22.79
N ALA A 180 12.76 1.44 22.02
CA ALA A 180 12.86 0.16 21.32
C ALA A 180 14.03 0.16 20.33
N GLN A 181 14.17 1.24 19.54
CA GLN A 181 15.24 1.37 18.56
C GLN A 181 16.62 1.44 19.21
N LYS A 182 16.75 2.17 20.32
CA LYS A 182 18.01 2.26 21.08
C LYS A 182 18.45 0.90 21.63
N ARG A 183 17.52 0.08 22.14
CA ARG A 183 17.84 -1.27 22.63
C ARG A 183 18.31 -2.18 21.50
N SER A 184 17.61 -2.17 20.36
CA SER A 184 18.01 -2.97 19.19
C SER A 184 19.40 -2.57 18.69
N ASN A 185 19.66 -1.27 18.58
CA ASN A 185 20.96 -0.77 18.15
C ASN A 185 22.06 -1.13 19.15
N TRP A 186 21.84 -0.92 20.45
CA TRP A 186 22.83 -1.26 21.47
C TRP A 186 23.19 -2.75 21.44
N LEU A 187 22.19 -3.62 21.27
CA LEU A 187 22.40 -5.06 21.18
C LEU A 187 23.20 -5.45 19.92
N ALA A 188 22.92 -4.81 18.77
CA ALA A 188 23.70 -5.01 17.55
C ALA A 188 25.17 -4.61 17.73
N TRP A 189 25.42 -3.46 18.38
CA TRP A 189 26.77 -3.01 18.71
C TRP A 189 27.48 -3.92 19.72
N ALA A 190 26.76 -4.44 20.72
CA ALA A 190 27.29 -5.39 21.68
C ALA A 190 27.68 -6.72 21.01
N GLY A 191 26.84 -7.23 20.10
CA GLY A 191 27.15 -8.43 19.31
C GLY A 191 28.38 -8.26 18.43
N LEU A 192 28.51 -7.11 17.75
CA LEU A 192 29.68 -6.79 16.94
C LEU A 192 30.97 -6.70 17.77
N GLY A 193 30.89 -6.08 18.96
CA GLY A 193 32.01 -6.01 19.90
C GLY A 193 32.46 -7.39 20.37
N LEU A 194 31.52 -8.26 20.73
CA LEU A 194 31.81 -9.62 21.19
C LEU A 194 32.47 -10.46 20.07
N MET A 195 31.96 -10.39 18.84
CA MET A 195 32.57 -11.06 17.68
C MET A 195 33.99 -10.56 17.42
N SER A 196 34.22 -9.25 17.57
CA SER A 196 35.54 -8.64 17.36
C SER A 196 36.55 -9.09 18.43
N VAL A 197 36.14 -9.13 19.70
CA VAL A 197 36.98 -9.64 20.80
C VAL A 197 37.28 -11.13 20.62
N GLN A 198 36.27 -11.93 20.25
CA GLN A 198 36.43 -13.36 19.95
C GLN A 198 37.48 -13.58 18.85
N PHE A 199 37.43 -12.80 17.77
CA PHE A 199 38.41 -12.88 16.68
C PHE A 199 39.81 -12.44 17.12
N GLY A 200 39.92 -11.33 17.86
CA GLY A 200 41.21 -10.79 18.33
C GLY A 200 41.96 -11.73 19.28
N ILE A 201 41.24 -12.38 20.20
CA ILE A 201 41.83 -13.36 21.12
C ILE A 201 42.37 -14.56 20.32
N LEU A 202 41.57 -15.13 19.41
CA LEU A 202 42.02 -16.24 18.58
C LEU A 202 43.22 -15.87 17.72
N ALA A 203 43.19 -14.70 17.07
CA ALA A 203 44.30 -14.21 16.25
C ALA A 203 45.61 -14.07 17.05
N ARG A 204 45.52 -13.55 18.29
CA ARG A 204 46.70 -13.41 19.17
C ARG A 204 47.27 -14.78 19.57
N LEU A 205 46.41 -15.72 19.96
CA LEU A 205 46.84 -17.06 20.35
C LEU A 205 47.46 -17.83 19.17
N THR A 206 46.90 -17.69 17.96
CA THR A 206 47.37 -18.41 16.76
C THR A 206 48.70 -17.90 16.19
N TRP A 207 49.10 -16.66 16.49
CA TRP A 207 50.32 -16.07 15.92
C TRP A 207 51.49 -15.96 16.89
N TRP A 208 51.24 -15.93 18.20
CA TRP A 208 52.29 -15.65 19.18
C TRP A 208 52.51 -16.76 20.22
N GLU A 209 51.47 -17.46 20.68
CA GLU A 209 51.63 -18.49 21.73
C GLU A 209 51.56 -19.93 21.22
N TYR A 210 50.79 -20.21 20.17
CA TYR A 210 50.50 -21.59 19.76
C TYR A 210 50.51 -21.76 18.24
N SER A 211 51.12 -22.84 17.75
CA SER A 211 51.06 -23.25 16.35
C SER A 211 49.63 -23.61 15.92
N TRP A 212 49.29 -23.41 14.65
CA TRP A 212 47.93 -23.60 14.13
C TRP A 212 47.31 -24.99 14.42
N ASP A 213 48.14 -26.03 14.46
CA ASP A 213 47.76 -27.43 14.71
C ASP A 213 47.08 -27.66 16.08
N ILE A 214 47.48 -26.94 17.14
CA ILE A 214 46.85 -27.08 18.46
C ILE A 214 45.60 -26.20 18.61
N MET A 215 45.46 -25.16 17.77
CA MET A 215 44.34 -24.23 17.80
C MET A 215 43.15 -24.70 16.95
N GLU A 216 43.37 -25.61 16.00
CA GLU A 216 42.34 -26.19 15.15
C GLU A 216 41.11 -26.69 15.96
N PRO A 217 41.23 -27.63 16.91
CA PRO A 217 40.06 -28.09 17.68
C PRO A 217 39.43 -26.99 18.55
N VAL A 218 40.23 -26.07 19.08
CA VAL A 218 39.76 -24.98 19.95
C VAL A 218 38.86 -24.01 19.21
N THR A 219 39.26 -23.63 17.98
CA THR A 219 38.46 -22.73 17.14
C THR A 219 37.12 -23.36 16.74
N TYR A 220 37.09 -24.67 16.47
CA TYR A 220 35.85 -25.39 16.19
C TYR A 220 34.86 -25.34 17.37
N PHE A 221 35.31 -25.66 18.59
CA PHE A 221 34.44 -25.62 19.77
C PHE A 221 33.94 -24.20 20.09
N VAL A 222 34.80 -23.20 19.96
CA VAL A 222 34.43 -21.80 20.22
C VAL A 222 33.40 -21.31 19.19
N THR A 223 33.59 -21.64 17.90
CA THR A 223 32.65 -21.24 16.84
C THR A 223 31.29 -21.91 17.02
N TYR A 224 31.30 -23.22 17.33
CA TYR A 224 30.08 -23.96 17.60
C TYR A 224 29.37 -23.47 18.87
N GLY A 225 30.12 -23.15 19.92
CA GLY A 225 29.61 -22.57 21.16
C GLY A 225 28.96 -21.19 20.96
N THR A 226 29.61 -20.29 20.21
CA THR A 226 29.03 -18.98 19.88
C THR A 226 27.78 -19.13 19.02
N ALA A 227 27.77 -20.03 18.03
CA ALA A 227 26.59 -20.30 17.22
C ALA A 227 25.42 -20.85 18.06
N MET A 228 25.70 -21.77 18.98
CA MET A 228 24.70 -22.32 19.89
C MET A 228 24.15 -21.26 20.86
N ALA A 229 25.02 -20.38 21.39
CA ALA A 229 24.61 -19.25 22.23
C ALA A 229 23.76 -18.23 21.46
N ALA A 230 24.11 -17.91 20.21
CA ALA A 230 23.31 -17.04 19.35
C ALA A 230 21.94 -17.65 19.04
N TYR A 231 21.87 -18.96 18.81
CA TYR A 231 20.61 -19.68 18.61
C TYR A 231 19.76 -19.72 19.89
N ALA A 232 20.37 -19.99 21.05
CA ALA A 232 19.68 -19.94 22.33
C ALA A 232 19.14 -18.53 22.64
N TYR A 233 19.94 -17.49 22.39
CA TYR A 233 19.51 -16.10 22.50
C TYR A 233 18.34 -15.79 21.57
N PHE A 234 18.38 -16.28 20.33
CA PHE A 234 17.31 -16.10 19.36
C PHE A 234 16.02 -16.80 19.78
N VAL A 235 16.08 -18.03 20.30
CA VAL A 235 14.92 -18.76 20.82
C VAL A 235 14.32 -18.02 22.02
N LEU A 236 15.15 -17.59 22.98
CA LEU A 236 14.70 -16.86 24.16
C LEU A 236 14.09 -15.49 23.81
N THR A 237 14.69 -14.76 22.87
CA THR A 237 14.21 -13.44 22.43
C THR A 237 12.99 -13.56 21.52
N LYS A 238 12.82 -14.67 20.78
CA LYS A 238 11.59 -14.95 20.02
C LYS A 238 10.41 -15.33 20.91
N GLU A 239 10.65 -15.89 22.09
CA GLU A 239 9.58 -16.16 23.06
C GLU A 239 8.96 -14.86 23.62
N GLU A 240 9.65 -13.72 23.50
CA GLU A 240 9.06 -12.39 23.77
C GLU A 240 7.86 -12.05 22.85
N TYR A 241 7.60 -12.80 21.77
CA TYR A 241 6.39 -12.61 20.96
C TYR A 241 5.12 -13.17 21.61
N VAL A 242 5.21 -14.22 22.44
CA VAL A 242 4.09 -14.68 23.30
C VAL A 242 3.90 -13.71 24.48
N LEU A 243 4.97 -12.99 24.84
CA LEU A 243 4.96 -11.90 25.82
C LEU A 243 4.35 -10.59 25.28
N ASN A 244 3.75 -10.54 24.09
CA ASN A 244 3.01 -9.35 23.68
C ASN A 244 1.83 -9.07 24.64
N ASP A 245 1.22 -10.12 25.19
CA ASP A 245 0.07 -9.96 26.09
C ASP A 245 0.49 -9.48 27.49
N VAL A 246 1.62 -9.99 28.00
CA VAL A 246 2.23 -9.51 29.26
C VAL A 246 2.82 -8.11 29.09
N ARG A 247 3.44 -7.81 27.94
CA ARG A 247 3.94 -6.46 27.61
C ARG A 247 2.79 -5.48 27.47
N ASN A 248 1.67 -5.88 26.86
CA ASN A 248 0.46 -5.08 26.78
C ASN A 248 -0.10 -4.82 28.18
N ARG A 249 -0.15 -5.83 29.05
CA ARG A 249 -0.57 -5.68 30.45
C ARG A 249 0.36 -4.74 31.22
N GLN A 250 1.67 -4.89 31.09
CA GLN A 250 2.65 -4.03 31.75
C GLN A 250 2.59 -2.59 31.21
N HIS A 251 2.41 -2.44 29.90
CA HIS A 251 2.18 -1.15 29.28
C HIS A 251 0.89 -0.50 29.79
N LEU A 252 -0.20 -1.27 29.91
CA LEU A 252 -1.47 -0.78 30.47
C LEU A 252 -1.27 -0.33 31.93
N ILE A 253 -0.62 -1.15 32.77
CA ILE A 253 -0.33 -0.81 34.16
C ILE A 253 0.55 0.45 34.26
N MET A 254 1.60 0.56 33.43
CA MET A 254 2.45 1.76 33.37
C MET A 254 1.67 2.99 32.90
N MET A 255 0.80 2.86 31.90
CA MET A 255 -0.04 3.95 31.41
C MET A 255 -1.04 4.42 32.46
N HIS A 256 -1.75 3.51 33.12
CA HIS A 256 -2.65 3.84 34.23
C HIS A 256 -1.91 4.52 35.39
N LYS A 257 -0.71 4.04 35.74
CA LYS A 257 0.12 4.62 36.80
C LYS A 257 0.66 6.00 36.42
N LYS A 258 1.09 6.21 35.17
CA LYS A 258 1.53 7.52 34.66
C LYS A 258 0.35 8.51 34.59
N ALA A 259 -0.80 8.09 34.06
CA ALA A 259 -1.97 8.95 33.95
C ALA A 259 -2.55 9.37 35.30
N LYS A 260 -2.54 8.48 36.30
CA LYS A 260 -2.92 8.81 37.69
C LYS A 260 -1.98 9.86 38.30
N LYS A 261 -0.70 9.86 37.94
CA LYS A 261 0.28 10.87 38.40
C LYS A 261 0.13 12.21 37.70
N THR A 262 -0.28 12.21 36.43
CA THR A 262 -0.43 13.43 35.62
C THR A 262 -1.85 14.02 35.68
N GLY A 263 -2.80 13.36 36.35
CA GLY A 263 -4.19 13.84 36.48
C GLY A 263 -5.00 13.76 35.19
N VAL A 264 -4.57 12.97 34.21
CA VAL A 264 -5.23 12.87 32.91
C VAL A 264 -6.37 11.87 33.00
N ASP A 265 -7.57 12.29 32.61
CA ASP A 265 -8.75 11.44 32.58
C ASP A 265 -8.63 10.35 31.50
N LEU A 266 -8.41 9.12 31.96
CA LEU A 266 -8.25 7.95 31.11
C LEU A 266 -9.53 7.57 30.36
N THR A 267 -10.70 7.92 30.91
CA THR A 267 -11.99 7.58 30.30
C THR A 267 -12.19 8.39 29.03
N LYS A 268 -11.91 9.71 29.10
CA LYS A 268 -11.90 10.60 27.95
C LYS A 268 -10.87 10.19 26.89
N TYR A 269 -9.69 9.74 27.31
CA TYR A 269 -8.66 9.21 26.41
C TYR A 269 -9.14 7.98 25.63
N ASN A 270 -9.76 7.01 26.30
CA ASN A 270 -10.25 5.78 25.68
C ASN A 270 -11.43 6.05 24.74
N GLN A 271 -12.35 6.94 25.11
CA GLN A 271 -13.46 7.38 24.26
C GLN A 271 -12.95 8.01 22.96
N LEU A 272 -11.98 8.91 23.09
CA LEU A 272 -11.38 9.61 21.96
C LEU A 272 -10.60 8.65 21.04
N LYS A 273 -9.87 7.69 21.62
CA LYS A 273 -9.20 6.61 20.89
C LYS A 273 -10.19 5.74 20.12
N ALA A 274 -11.33 5.41 20.71
CA ALA A 274 -12.39 4.63 20.07
C ALA A 274 -13.04 5.42 18.91
N GLU A 275 -13.26 6.73 19.10
CA GLU A 275 -13.81 7.60 18.06
C GLU A 275 -12.87 7.74 16.85
N ILE A 276 -11.56 7.92 17.10
CA ILE A 276 -10.52 7.91 16.06
C ILE A 276 -10.52 6.58 15.32
N TYR A 277 -10.54 5.45 16.04
CA TYR A 277 -10.54 4.13 15.42
C TYR A 277 -11.77 3.91 14.53
N LYS A 278 -12.97 4.33 14.98
CA LYS A 278 -14.19 4.29 14.18
C LYS A 278 -14.05 5.12 12.90
N ARG A 279 -13.57 6.36 13.00
CA ARG A 279 -13.36 7.26 11.84
C ARG A 279 -12.34 6.69 10.86
N GLU A 280 -11.21 6.18 11.34
CA GLU A 280 -10.18 5.52 10.51
C GLU A 280 -10.72 4.29 9.80
N ASN A 281 -11.54 3.48 10.48
CA ASN A 281 -12.12 2.29 9.88
C ASN A 281 -13.15 2.63 8.81
N THR A 282 -13.98 3.66 9.05
CA THR A 282 -14.88 4.20 8.01
C THR A 282 -14.08 4.70 6.81
N LEU A 283 -12.98 5.42 7.03
CA LEU A 283 -12.12 5.88 5.95
C LEU A 283 -11.45 4.74 5.19
N LYS A 284 -10.98 3.69 5.88
CA LYS A 284 -10.45 2.48 5.24
C LYS A 284 -11.51 1.77 4.39
N LYS A 285 -12.77 1.77 4.83
CA LYS A 285 -13.90 1.25 4.04
C LYS A 285 -14.17 2.12 2.81
N LEU A 286 -14.15 3.45 2.94
CA LEU A 286 -14.31 4.39 1.82
C LEU A 286 -13.17 4.31 0.80
N ARG A 287 -11.95 4.00 1.27
CA ARG A 287 -10.75 3.83 0.43
C ARG A 287 -10.73 2.51 -0.34
N ASN A 288 -11.57 1.53 0.02
CA ASN A 288 -11.69 0.28 -0.74
C ASN A 288 -12.71 0.48 -1.87
N PRO A 289 -12.27 0.63 -3.13
CA PRO A 289 -13.17 0.93 -4.24
C PRO A 289 -14.15 -0.21 -4.55
N LEU A 290 -13.79 -1.45 -4.23
CA LEU A 290 -14.59 -2.64 -4.55
C LEU A 290 -15.90 -2.81 -3.76
N LYS A 291 -16.25 -1.90 -2.82
CA LYS A 291 -17.48 -2.03 -2.01
C LYS A 291 -18.44 -0.85 -2.06
N LEU A 292 -18.12 0.21 -2.80
CA LEU A 292 -18.91 1.43 -2.76
C LEU A 292 -19.32 1.88 -4.16
N HIS A 293 -20.34 1.22 -4.70
CA HIS A 293 -21.38 1.96 -5.43
C HIS A 293 -22.14 2.84 -4.41
N LEU A 294 -21.47 3.88 -3.91
CA LEU A 294 -22.03 5.20 -3.56
C LEU A 294 -23.20 5.65 -4.45
N PRO A 295 -24.49 5.45 -4.13
CA PRO A 295 -25.48 6.40 -4.62
C PRO A 295 -25.00 7.83 -4.29
N LYS A 296 -25.07 8.72 -5.30
CA LYS A 296 -24.68 10.14 -5.31
C LYS A 296 -25.24 11.00 -4.16
N ASN A 297 -25.98 10.44 -3.21
CA ASN A 297 -26.77 11.15 -2.23
C ASN A 297 -26.43 10.84 -0.75
N VAL A 298 -25.18 10.46 -0.45
CA VAL A 298 -24.72 10.41 0.95
C VAL A 298 -24.22 11.80 1.35
N THR A 299 -25.19 12.68 1.63
CA THR A 299 -24.94 13.92 2.35
C THR A 299 -24.52 13.56 3.77
N VAL A 300 -23.47 14.21 4.28
CA VAL A 300 -22.86 14.00 5.61
C VAL A 300 -23.88 14.09 6.77
N SER A 301 -25.08 14.65 6.53
CA SER A 301 -26.20 14.69 7.47
C SER A 301 -26.80 13.33 7.81
N ASN A 302 -26.77 12.34 6.91
CA ASN A 302 -27.44 11.05 7.13
C ASN A 302 -26.60 10.06 7.95
N ILE A 303 -25.30 10.28 8.10
CA ILE A 303 -24.43 9.45 8.95
C ILE A 303 -24.42 9.98 10.40
N ALA A 304 -24.74 11.26 10.60
CA ALA A 304 -24.85 11.85 11.93
C ALA A 304 -26.19 11.52 12.64
N SER A 305 -27.17 10.96 11.92
CA SER A 305 -28.51 10.68 12.42
C SER A 305 -28.81 9.20 12.67
N ASP A 306 -27.89 8.29 12.32
CA ASP A 306 -28.02 6.85 12.60
C ASP A 306 -27.05 6.45 13.71
N GLY A 307 -27.47 6.68 14.97
CA GLY A 307 -26.69 6.28 16.15
C GLY A 307 -26.91 7.08 17.43
N GLN A 308 -28.14 7.55 17.68
CA GLN A 308 -28.59 7.83 19.05
C GLN A 308 -28.78 6.47 19.76
N PRO A 309 -28.39 6.32 21.04
CA PRO A 309 -28.20 5.00 21.64
C PRO A 309 -29.52 4.30 21.92
N ASP A 310 -29.75 3.15 21.28
CA ASP A 310 -30.70 2.17 21.79
C ASP A 310 -30.11 1.55 23.05
N ASN A 311 -30.74 1.90 24.17
CA ASN A 311 -30.27 1.68 25.54
C ASN A 311 -30.38 0.22 26.02
N ASN A 312 -30.45 -0.76 25.13
CA ASN A 312 -30.71 -2.16 25.46
C ASN A 312 -29.85 -3.08 24.59
N THR A 313 -28.58 -3.25 24.96
CA THR A 313 -27.81 -4.51 24.96
C THR A 313 -26.40 -4.16 25.43
N ILE A 314 -26.25 -4.04 26.74
CA ILE A 314 -24.95 -4.14 27.39
C ILE A 314 -24.78 -5.63 27.67
N GLU A 315 -24.00 -6.36 26.87
CA GLU A 315 -23.37 -7.55 27.42
C GLU A 315 -22.33 -7.08 28.44
N PRO A 316 -22.45 -7.49 29.72
CA PRO A 316 -21.51 -7.08 30.74
C PRO A 316 -20.15 -7.73 30.48
N VAL A 317 -19.12 -6.90 30.26
CA VAL A 317 -17.73 -7.31 30.41
C VAL A 317 -17.54 -7.76 31.87
N PRO A 318 -16.97 -8.95 32.14
CA PRO A 318 -16.88 -9.48 33.49
C PRO A 318 -16.04 -8.56 34.39
N GLU A 319 -16.69 -8.12 35.47
CA GLU A 319 -16.10 -7.37 36.57
C GLU A 319 -15.06 -8.26 37.28
N VAL A 320 -13.78 -7.99 37.04
CA VAL A 320 -12.70 -8.62 37.82
C VAL A 320 -12.71 -8.00 39.21
N LYS A 321 -13.31 -8.72 40.16
CA LYS A 321 -13.23 -8.44 41.60
C LYS A 321 -11.75 -8.31 42.00
N THR A 322 -11.37 -7.13 42.46
CA THR A 322 -10.19 -6.93 43.32
C THR A 322 -10.42 -7.63 44.65
N PRO A 323 -9.56 -8.55 45.11
CA PRO A 323 -9.63 -9.04 46.48
C PRO A 323 -9.02 -7.99 47.41
N SER A 324 -9.89 -7.41 48.26
CA SER A 324 -9.55 -6.66 49.45
C SER A 324 -8.94 -7.58 50.52
N GLU A 325 -8.00 -7.02 51.26
CA GLU A 325 -7.41 -7.56 52.49
C GLU A 325 -8.49 -7.82 53.56
N GLU A 326 -8.59 -9.05 54.10
CA GLU A 326 -8.86 -9.27 55.53
C GLU A 326 -8.73 -10.74 55.97
N LYS A 327 -8.11 -10.92 57.15
CA LYS A 327 -8.23 -12.02 58.13
C LYS A 327 -7.60 -13.40 57.87
N VAL A 328 -6.37 -13.51 58.36
CA VAL A 328 -5.78 -14.74 58.91
C VAL A 328 -6.25 -14.91 60.36
N MET A 329 -7.03 -15.97 60.68
CA MET A 329 -6.98 -16.70 61.96
C MET A 329 -8.01 -17.85 62.06
N GLY A 330 -7.57 -18.99 62.62
CA GLY A 330 -8.40 -20.04 63.24
C GLY A 330 -8.67 -21.26 62.34
N ASN A 331 -7.97 -22.39 62.54
CA ASN A 331 -8.35 -23.55 63.40
C ASN A 331 -9.58 -24.30 62.84
N GLU A 332 -9.67 -25.63 62.70
CA GLU A 332 -9.03 -26.76 63.38
C GLU A 332 -9.44 -28.10 62.70
N ALA A 333 -8.72 -29.17 63.03
CA ALA A 333 -9.08 -30.62 62.99
C ALA A 333 -9.27 -31.31 61.62
N LYS A 334 -8.41 -32.24 61.14
CA LYS A 334 -7.88 -33.56 61.60
C LYS A 334 -8.54 -34.77 60.87
N PRO A 335 -7.85 -35.94 60.76
CA PRO A 335 -7.80 -36.77 59.55
C PRO A 335 -8.39 -38.19 59.75
N THR A 336 -8.51 -38.98 58.68
CA THR A 336 -8.77 -40.44 58.74
C THR A 336 -8.17 -41.08 57.47
N GLN A 337 -6.95 -41.63 57.58
CA GLN A 337 -6.61 -43.07 57.69
C GLN A 337 -6.92 -43.92 56.44
N GLU A 338 -5.86 -44.37 55.79
CA GLU A 338 -5.87 -45.46 54.81
C GLU A 338 -4.82 -46.49 55.27
N LYS A 339 -5.24 -47.75 55.49
CA LYS A 339 -4.37 -48.87 55.89
C LYS A 339 -4.74 -50.11 55.07
N ILE A 340 -3.75 -50.54 54.26
CA ILE A 340 -3.33 -51.93 53.95
C ILE A 340 -4.33 -52.84 53.22
N ILE A 341 -3.94 -53.29 52.01
CA ILE A 341 -3.74 -54.73 51.67
C ILE A 341 -2.50 -54.87 50.75
N LYS A 342 -1.63 -55.82 51.09
CA LYS A 342 -0.49 -56.35 50.31
C LYS A 342 -0.95 -57.58 49.51
N GLU A 343 -0.31 -57.86 48.36
CA GLU A 343 0.13 -59.16 47.82
C GLU A 343 0.57 -58.93 46.36
N SER A 344 1.86 -58.96 46.00
CA SER A 344 2.74 -60.11 45.69
C SER A 344 2.33 -60.93 44.46
N ASP A 345 3.09 -60.77 43.36
CA ASP A 345 3.68 -61.85 42.53
C ASP A 345 4.34 -61.21 41.28
N VAL A 346 5.66 -61.28 41.05
CA VAL A 346 6.55 -62.41 40.67
C VAL A 346 6.77 -62.49 39.15
N LYS A 347 8.06 -62.29 38.76
CA LYS A 347 8.80 -62.75 37.56
C LYS A 347 8.35 -62.20 36.20
N GLN A 348 9.25 -61.86 35.27
CA GLN A 348 10.62 -62.32 35.05
C GLN A 348 11.42 -61.25 34.28
#